data_AF-A0AAJ7S6W9-F1
#
_entry.id   AF-A0AAJ7S6W9-F1
#
_cell.length_a   1.000
_cell.length_b   1.000
_cell.length_c   1.000
_cell.angle_alpha   90.00
_cell.angle_beta   90.00
_cell.angle_gamma   90.00
#
_symmetry.space_group_name_H-M   'P 1'
#
loop_
_entity.id
_entity.type
_entity.pdbx_description
1 polymer ?
#
loop_
_entity_poly.entity_id
_entity_poly.type
_entity_poly.pdbx_seq_one_letter_code
_entity_poly.pdbx_strand_id
1 'polypeptide(L)'
;MTPPPTKKVIRRKSFCPSWLEDPELSPWLAKCEDNPYKSQCIVCKKTLEGGKADLLRHSRTKLHMRLAQSQVACHAGESSSESVSTTTTSFVDDVKEAEITCVLGIIEHSRSFHSYNHFTKMMCRAGKDSNILSKMTLKRTKISAIIKNVLNKAVVDKVTAILRVNPFSVLVDESTDVSDNRNLCILARYTYKGTIQTYLLDYFRLKDATADYMYKCFQYTMEKYNLPMTNVVGICTDNASVMLGKHNSFVSRLLEQNKNEVVTLPCICHSMHLVACRACEHLPKDIEDFLHMLYSYFSKSDKRQQ
;
A
#
# COMPACT_ATOMS: atom_id res chain seq x y z
N MET A 1 -63.24 -18.05 -37.29
CA MET A 1 -61.80 -17.97 -36.95
C MET A 1 -61.29 -16.65 -37.49
N THR A 2 -60.86 -15.74 -36.63
CA THR A 2 -60.33 -14.42 -37.02
C THR A 2 -58.96 -14.57 -37.70
N PRO A 3 -58.64 -13.77 -38.73
CA PRO A 3 -57.37 -13.87 -39.43
C PRO A 3 -56.19 -13.52 -38.51
N PRO A 4 -54.99 -14.08 -38.75
CA PRO A 4 -53.82 -13.83 -37.92
C PRO A 4 -53.39 -12.36 -38.03
N PRO A 5 -52.83 -11.77 -36.95
CA PRO A 5 -52.44 -10.38 -36.94
C PRO A 5 -51.32 -10.12 -37.96
N THR A 6 -51.49 -9.08 -38.77
CA THR A 6 -50.50 -8.62 -39.73
C THR A 6 -49.19 -8.29 -39.01
N LYS A 7 -48.08 -8.88 -39.49
CA LYS A 7 -46.73 -8.57 -38.98
C LYS A 7 -46.50 -7.05 -39.06
N LYS A 8 -46.31 -6.41 -37.90
CA LYS A 8 -45.93 -4.99 -37.83
C LYS A 8 -44.61 -4.81 -38.58
N VAL A 9 -44.64 -4.07 -39.70
CA VAL A 9 -43.43 -3.65 -40.40
C VAL A 9 -42.68 -2.67 -39.50
N ILE A 10 -41.58 -3.11 -38.89
CA ILE A 10 -40.71 -2.26 -38.10
C ILE A 10 -39.96 -1.34 -39.07
N ARG A 11 -40.41 -0.08 -39.21
CA ARG A 11 -39.64 0.96 -39.90
C ARG A 11 -38.31 1.14 -39.17
N ARG A 12 -37.20 0.77 -39.83
CA ARG A 12 -35.85 1.12 -39.36
C ARG A 12 -35.72 2.64 -39.37
N LYS A 13 -35.50 3.24 -38.20
CA LYS A 13 -35.30 4.68 -38.06
C LYS A 13 -33.84 4.97 -38.44
N SER A 14 -33.64 5.69 -39.55
CA SER A 14 -32.32 6.13 -40.01
C SER A 14 -31.97 7.51 -39.46
N PHE A 15 -30.67 7.80 -39.42
CA PHE A 15 -30.14 9.13 -39.13
C PHE A 15 -30.80 10.22 -40.00
N CYS A 16 -31.16 11.35 -39.39
CA CYS A 16 -31.69 12.51 -40.07
C CYS A 16 -30.69 13.68 -39.97
N PRO A 17 -30.22 14.26 -41.08
CA PRO A 17 -29.24 15.36 -41.07
C PRO A 17 -29.70 16.60 -40.27
N SER A 18 -31.01 16.85 -40.21
CA SER A 18 -31.59 17.96 -39.43
C SER A 18 -31.28 17.88 -37.92
N TRP A 19 -30.87 16.73 -37.40
CA TRP A 19 -30.48 16.59 -35.98
C TRP A 19 -29.13 17.25 -35.67
N LEU A 20 -28.31 17.53 -36.68
CA LEU A 20 -27.05 18.27 -36.51
C LEU A 20 -27.28 19.78 -36.33
N GLU A 21 -28.48 20.26 -36.68
CA GLU A 21 -28.89 21.67 -36.51
C GLU A 21 -29.69 21.87 -35.22
N ASP A 22 -30.05 20.79 -34.51
CA ASP A 22 -30.81 20.85 -33.27
C ASP A 22 -29.90 21.32 -32.11
N PRO A 23 -30.25 22.41 -31.40
CA PRO A 23 -29.43 22.96 -30.31
C PRO A 23 -29.12 21.95 -29.19
N GLU A 24 -29.98 20.95 -28.94
CA GLU A 24 -29.77 19.97 -27.87
C GLU A 24 -28.86 18.81 -28.28
N LEU A 25 -28.69 18.57 -29.58
CA LEU A 25 -27.98 17.41 -30.14
C LEU A 25 -26.69 17.79 -30.87
N SER A 26 -26.67 18.93 -31.55
CA SER A 26 -25.52 19.44 -32.29
C SER A 26 -24.21 19.52 -31.49
N PRO A 27 -24.18 19.79 -30.16
CA PRO A 27 -22.91 19.93 -29.44
C PRO A 27 -22.11 18.62 -29.31
N TRP A 28 -22.76 17.47 -29.47
CA TRP A 28 -22.13 16.18 -29.18
C TRP A 28 -22.46 15.08 -30.20
N LEU A 29 -23.32 15.34 -31.17
CA LEU A 29 -23.74 14.40 -32.21
C LEU A 29 -23.01 14.67 -33.52
N ALA A 30 -22.34 13.65 -34.05
CA ALA A 30 -21.70 13.65 -35.37
C ALA A 30 -22.29 12.58 -36.28
N LYS A 31 -22.08 12.72 -37.58
CA LYS A 31 -22.35 11.66 -38.56
C LYS A 31 -21.27 10.58 -38.44
N CYS A 32 -21.66 9.31 -38.50
CA CYS A 32 -20.70 8.21 -38.53
C CYS A 32 -20.05 8.12 -39.92
N GLU A 33 -18.71 8.09 -39.98
CA GLU A 33 -17.96 7.98 -41.25
C GLU A 33 -18.15 6.61 -41.91
N ASP A 34 -18.27 5.54 -41.11
CA ASP A 34 -18.39 4.16 -41.60
C ASP A 34 -19.81 3.80 -42.08
N ASN A 35 -20.85 4.53 -41.66
CA ASN A 35 -22.22 4.22 -42.04
C ASN A 35 -23.12 5.48 -42.08
N PRO A 36 -23.61 5.88 -43.28
CA PRO A 36 -24.45 7.07 -43.45
C PRO A 36 -25.77 7.06 -42.68
N TYR A 37 -26.22 5.89 -42.24
CA TYR A 37 -27.49 5.71 -41.53
C TYR A 37 -27.35 5.72 -40.01
N LYS A 38 -26.12 5.81 -39.48
CA LYS A 38 -25.82 5.83 -38.05
C LYS A 38 -25.24 7.17 -37.62
N SER A 39 -25.45 7.52 -36.37
CA SER A 39 -24.84 8.69 -35.74
C SER A 39 -23.75 8.26 -34.77
N GLN A 40 -22.86 9.16 -34.42
CA GLN A 40 -21.81 8.92 -33.43
C GLN A 40 -21.83 10.03 -32.40
N CYS A 41 -21.75 9.66 -31.12
CA CYS A 41 -21.53 10.64 -30.07
C CYS A 41 -20.03 10.95 -29.98
N ILE A 42 -19.65 12.21 -30.15
CA ILE A 42 -18.26 12.69 -30.06
C ILE A 42 -17.75 12.52 -28.62
N VAL A 43 -18.61 12.83 -27.64
CA VAL A 43 -18.29 12.77 -26.20
C VAL A 43 -18.06 11.33 -25.73
N CYS A 44 -18.92 10.40 -26.15
CA CYS A 44 -18.87 9.00 -25.71
C CYS A 44 -18.09 8.09 -26.66
N LYS A 45 -17.68 8.57 -27.85
CA LYS A 45 -17.10 7.80 -28.96
C LYS A 45 -17.90 6.53 -29.31
N LYS A 46 -19.23 6.58 -29.15
CA LYS A 46 -20.13 5.45 -29.39
C LYS A 46 -20.99 5.70 -30.62
N THR A 47 -21.11 4.67 -31.45
CA THR A 47 -22.07 4.63 -32.55
C THR A 47 -23.47 4.43 -31.99
N LEU A 48 -24.39 5.33 -32.34
CA LEU A 48 -25.77 5.34 -31.89
C LEU A 48 -26.68 4.94 -33.04
N GLU A 49 -27.54 3.96 -32.75
CA GLU A 49 -28.56 3.43 -33.65
C GLU A 49 -29.93 3.73 -33.03
N GLY A 50 -30.80 4.41 -33.77
CA GLY A 50 -32.12 4.78 -33.28
C GLY A 50 -32.59 6.15 -33.78
N GLY A 51 -33.80 6.51 -33.40
CA GLY A 51 -34.37 7.82 -33.72
C GLY A 51 -33.97 8.89 -32.71
N LYS A 52 -34.45 10.13 -32.91
CA LYS A 52 -34.24 11.28 -32.01
C LYS A 52 -34.48 10.96 -30.52
N ALA A 53 -35.51 10.17 -30.20
CA ALA A 53 -35.81 9.76 -28.82
C ALA A 53 -34.70 8.89 -28.18
N ASP A 54 -34.03 8.05 -28.97
CA ASP A 54 -32.93 7.20 -28.49
C ASP A 54 -31.67 8.05 -28.24
N LEU A 55 -31.46 9.10 -29.04
CA LEU A 55 -30.39 10.09 -28.86
C LEU A 55 -30.61 10.91 -27.58
N LEU A 56 -31.82 11.40 -27.34
CA LEU A 56 -32.18 12.10 -26.10
C LEU A 56 -32.07 11.19 -24.87
N ARG A 57 -32.30 9.88 -25.02
CA ARG A 57 -32.05 8.92 -23.93
C ARG A 57 -30.56 8.72 -23.70
N HIS A 58 -29.74 8.72 -24.76
CA HIS A 58 -28.29 8.62 -24.65
C HIS A 58 -27.69 9.81 -23.90
N SER A 59 -28.13 11.05 -24.18
CA SER A 59 -27.59 12.25 -23.52
C SER A 59 -27.81 12.23 -22.00
N ARG A 60 -28.88 11.57 -21.54
CA ARG A 60 -29.21 11.39 -20.12
C ARG A 60 -28.46 10.23 -19.44
N THR A 61 -27.62 9.50 -20.16
CA THR A 61 -26.85 8.40 -19.55
C THR A 61 -25.77 8.95 -18.62
N LYS A 62 -25.52 8.26 -17.49
CA LYS A 62 -24.50 8.67 -16.50
C LYS A 62 -23.11 8.83 -17.10
N LEU A 63 -22.76 8.02 -18.11
CA LEU A 63 -21.49 8.11 -18.83
C LEU A 63 -21.40 9.40 -19.65
N HIS A 64 -22.46 9.70 -20.42
CA HIS A 64 -22.52 10.90 -21.24
C HIS A 64 -22.47 12.17 -20.38
N MET A 65 -23.29 12.26 -19.32
CA MET A 65 -23.31 13.44 -18.45
C MET A 65 -21.96 13.71 -17.78
N ARG A 66 -21.25 12.67 -17.31
CA ARG A 66 -19.91 12.84 -16.71
C ARG A 66 -18.89 13.38 -17.71
N LEU A 67 -18.87 12.82 -18.92
CA LEU A 67 -17.92 13.21 -19.96
C LEU A 67 -18.26 14.60 -20.54
N ALA A 68 -19.55 14.91 -20.73
CA ALA A 68 -20.00 16.22 -21.17
C ALA A 68 -19.68 17.32 -20.14
N GLN A 69 -19.85 17.05 -18.84
CA GLN A 69 -19.46 17.97 -17.77
C GLN A 69 -17.95 18.23 -17.73
N SER A 70 -17.13 17.20 -18.00
CA SER A 70 -15.67 17.37 -18.08
C SER A 70 -15.21 18.21 -19.28
N GLN A 71 -15.98 18.24 -20.38
CA GLN A 71 -15.68 19.10 -21.55
C GLN A 71 -16.17 20.55 -21.40
N VAL A 72 -17.16 20.83 -20.54
CA VAL A 72 -17.61 22.21 -20.30
C VAL A 72 -16.68 22.93 -19.30
N ALA A 73 -16.01 22.19 -18.42
CA ALA A 73 -15.08 22.75 -17.44
C ALA A 73 -13.79 23.34 -18.04
N CYS A 74 -13.48 23.10 -19.32
CA CYS A 74 -12.27 23.59 -19.98
C CYS A 74 -12.44 24.85 -20.84
N HIS A 75 -13.64 25.46 -20.91
CA HIS A 75 -13.90 26.65 -21.74
C HIS A 75 -14.23 27.95 -20.99
N ALA A 76 -14.06 27.99 -19.67
CA ALA A 76 -14.18 29.21 -18.88
C ALA A 76 -12.93 29.42 -18.01
N GLY A 77 -11.84 29.90 -18.64
CA GLY A 77 -10.61 30.25 -17.91
C GLY A 77 -9.34 30.18 -18.74
N GLU A 78 -9.23 30.98 -19.80
CA GLU A 78 -7.92 31.32 -20.35
C GLU A 78 -7.35 32.51 -19.59
N SER A 79 -6.25 32.30 -18.85
CA SER A 79 -5.11 33.21 -18.61
C SER A 79 -4.44 33.00 -17.24
N SER A 80 -3.83 31.84 -17.06
CA SER A 80 -2.60 31.73 -16.27
C SER A 80 -1.89 30.45 -16.69
N SER A 81 -0.68 30.61 -17.21
CA SER A 81 0.25 29.56 -17.57
C SER A 81 0.62 28.72 -16.34
N GLU A 82 -0.16 27.71 -16.03
CA GLU A 82 0.30 26.53 -15.31
C GLU A 82 0.15 25.33 -16.23
N SER A 83 1.29 24.82 -16.68
CA SER A 83 1.41 23.61 -17.45
C SER A 83 0.86 22.42 -16.68
N VAL A 84 -0.43 22.11 -16.86
CA VAL A 84 -0.99 20.81 -16.50
C VAL A 84 -0.49 19.83 -17.55
N SER A 85 0.63 19.19 -17.27
CA SER A 85 1.14 18.07 -18.03
C SER A 85 0.13 16.92 -17.96
N THR A 86 -0.75 16.84 -18.95
CA THR A 86 -1.47 15.59 -19.23
C THR A 86 -0.43 14.67 -19.86
N THR A 87 0.32 13.95 -19.04
CA THR A 87 1.27 12.94 -19.51
C THR A 87 0.49 11.86 -20.23
N THR A 88 0.57 11.84 -21.56
CA THR A 88 0.31 10.66 -22.38
C THR A 88 1.17 9.54 -21.80
N THR A 89 0.58 8.60 -21.05
CA THR A 89 1.35 7.48 -20.48
C THR A 89 1.94 6.70 -21.64
N SER A 90 3.27 6.58 -21.66
CA SER A 90 3.96 5.78 -22.65
C SER A 90 3.58 4.32 -22.45
N PHE A 91 3.48 3.54 -23.52
CA PHE A 91 3.35 2.07 -23.44
C PHE A 91 4.39 1.43 -22.50
N VAL A 92 5.56 2.06 -22.37
CA VAL A 92 6.62 1.63 -21.44
C VAL A 92 6.21 1.82 -19.98
N ASP A 93 5.43 2.85 -19.66
CA ASP A 93 4.98 3.14 -18.31
C ASP A 93 3.83 2.20 -17.91
N ASP A 94 2.95 1.84 -18.84
CA ASP A 94 1.91 0.82 -18.61
C ASP A 94 2.53 -0.56 -18.25
N VAL A 95 3.65 -0.92 -18.88
CA VAL A 95 4.41 -2.13 -18.53
C VAL A 95 5.01 -2.04 -17.13
N LYS A 96 5.58 -0.89 -16.76
CA LYS A 96 6.12 -0.69 -15.41
C LYS A 96 5.01 -0.73 -14.36
N GLU A 97 3.86 -0.12 -14.63
CA GLU A 97 2.70 -0.14 -13.73
C GLU A 97 2.25 -1.58 -13.49
N ALA A 98 2.05 -2.37 -14.56
CA ALA A 98 1.69 -3.78 -14.44
C ALA A 98 2.72 -4.59 -13.63
N GLU A 99 4.02 -4.33 -13.81
CA GLU A 99 5.08 -4.95 -13.02
C GLU A 99 5.01 -4.59 -11.55
N ILE A 100 4.83 -3.32 -11.22
CA ILE A 100 4.69 -2.84 -9.84
C ILE A 100 3.45 -3.44 -9.19
N THR A 101 2.31 -3.45 -9.87
CA THR A 101 1.06 -4.05 -9.38
C THR A 101 1.22 -5.53 -9.08
N CYS A 102 1.90 -6.27 -9.97
CA CYS A 102 2.19 -7.67 -9.73
C CYS A 102 3.11 -7.88 -8.53
N VAL A 103 4.12 -7.03 -8.36
CA VAL A 103 5.01 -7.07 -7.18
C VAL A 103 4.24 -6.74 -5.90
N LEU A 104 3.33 -5.77 -5.94
CA LEU A 104 2.49 -5.44 -4.79
C LEU A 104 1.65 -6.65 -4.35
N GLY A 105 1.03 -7.37 -5.31
CA GLY A 105 0.30 -8.59 -5.02
C GLY A 105 1.15 -9.73 -4.44
N ILE A 106 2.47 -9.77 -4.72
CA ILE A 106 3.39 -10.71 -4.05
C ILE A 106 3.50 -10.37 -2.56
N ILE A 107 3.67 -9.08 -2.26
CA ILE A 107 3.91 -8.58 -0.90
C ILE A 107 2.66 -8.75 -0.05
N GLU A 108 1.49 -8.31 -0.56
CA GLU A 108 0.23 -8.36 0.17
C GLU A 108 -0.20 -9.78 0.55
N HIS A 109 0.16 -10.76 -0.28
CA HIS A 109 -0.19 -12.17 -0.07
C HIS A 109 0.98 -13.02 0.41
N SER A 110 2.09 -12.41 0.84
CA SER A 110 3.29 -13.10 1.34
C SER A 110 3.74 -14.26 0.44
N ARG A 111 3.67 -14.07 -0.88
CA ARG A 111 3.98 -15.12 -1.86
C ARG A 111 5.49 -15.30 -1.98
N SER A 112 5.92 -16.55 -2.18
CA SER A 112 7.33 -16.86 -2.38
C SER A 112 7.88 -16.18 -3.64
N PHE A 113 9.01 -15.49 -3.49
CA PHE A 113 9.76 -14.94 -4.62
C PHE A 113 10.28 -16.03 -5.58
N HIS A 114 10.38 -17.28 -5.11
CA HIS A 114 10.94 -18.39 -5.88
C HIS A 114 9.95 -18.91 -6.92
N SER A 115 8.68 -19.08 -6.54
CA SER A 115 7.63 -19.57 -7.44
C SER A 115 7.21 -18.53 -8.49
N TYR A 116 7.51 -17.25 -8.25
CA TYR A 116 6.98 -16.17 -9.09
C TYR A 116 7.55 -16.17 -10.51
N ASN A 117 8.79 -16.63 -10.71
CA ASN A 117 9.38 -16.73 -12.07
C ASN A 117 8.55 -17.62 -13.00
N HIS A 118 8.01 -18.73 -12.48
CA HIS A 118 7.14 -19.62 -13.26
C HIS A 118 5.76 -18.97 -13.45
N PHE A 119 5.25 -18.31 -12.41
CA PHE A 119 3.97 -17.61 -12.45
C PHE A 119 3.94 -16.50 -13.51
N THR A 120 4.98 -15.66 -13.61
CA THR A 120 5.04 -14.62 -14.65
C THR A 120 5.00 -15.24 -16.05
N LYS A 121 5.77 -16.32 -16.28
CA LYS A 121 5.76 -17.02 -17.58
C LYS A 121 4.38 -17.59 -17.91
N MET A 122 3.68 -18.13 -16.92
CA MET A 122 2.32 -18.64 -17.08
C MET A 122 1.34 -17.52 -17.43
N MET A 123 1.43 -16.36 -16.76
CA MET A 123 0.61 -15.19 -17.08
C MET A 123 0.86 -14.68 -18.51
N CYS A 124 2.11 -14.56 -18.94
CA CYS A 124 2.45 -14.18 -20.31
C CYS A 124 1.90 -15.15 -21.35
N ARG A 125 1.85 -16.46 -21.04
CA ARG A 125 1.29 -17.50 -21.92
C ARG A 125 -0.24 -17.49 -21.95
N ALA A 126 -0.88 -17.14 -20.85
CA ALA A 126 -2.34 -17.05 -20.76
C ALA A 126 -2.88 -15.81 -21.47
N GLY A 127 -2.20 -14.67 -21.35
CA GLY A 127 -2.60 -13.39 -21.95
C GLY A 127 -1.88 -13.07 -23.25
N LYS A 128 -1.92 -13.97 -24.24
CA LYS A 128 -1.19 -13.81 -25.52
C LYS A 128 -1.55 -12.53 -26.28
N ASP A 129 -2.77 -12.04 -26.11
CA ASP A 129 -3.30 -10.87 -26.83
C ASP A 129 -2.86 -9.53 -26.20
N SER A 130 -2.19 -9.57 -25.03
CA SER A 130 -1.73 -8.37 -24.34
C SER A 130 -0.28 -8.03 -24.68
N ASN A 131 -0.11 -6.91 -25.37
CA ASN A 131 1.22 -6.33 -25.64
C ASN A 131 1.98 -6.02 -24.34
N ILE A 132 1.27 -5.68 -23.25
CA ILE A 132 1.86 -5.38 -21.94
C ILE A 132 2.44 -6.65 -21.30
N LEU A 133 1.64 -7.73 -21.25
CA LEU A 133 2.08 -9.00 -20.65
C LEU A 133 3.22 -9.65 -21.43
N SER A 134 3.26 -9.51 -22.75
CA SER A 134 4.36 -10.05 -23.56
C SER A 134 5.70 -9.37 -23.31
N LYS A 135 5.69 -8.09 -22.88
CA LYS A 135 6.89 -7.30 -22.56
C LYS A 135 7.28 -7.33 -21.07
N MET A 136 6.37 -7.77 -20.22
CA MET A 136 6.57 -7.89 -18.78
C MET A 136 7.65 -8.92 -18.44
N THR A 137 8.62 -8.55 -17.59
CA THR A 137 9.75 -9.42 -17.22
C THR A 137 10.05 -9.38 -15.73
N LEU A 138 9.21 -10.02 -14.92
CA LEU A 138 9.50 -10.18 -13.48
C LEU A 138 10.34 -11.42 -13.21
N LYS A 139 11.63 -11.19 -12.99
CA LYS A 139 12.56 -12.15 -12.38
C LYS A 139 12.81 -11.79 -10.92
N ARG A 140 13.27 -12.76 -10.12
CA ARG A 140 13.61 -12.57 -8.69
C ARG A 140 14.43 -11.30 -8.39
N THR A 141 15.49 -11.03 -9.16
CA THR A 141 16.35 -9.85 -8.97
C THR A 141 15.60 -8.54 -9.24
N LYS A 142 14.78 -8.52 -10.29
CA LYS A 142 13.95 -7.35 -10.64
C LYS A 142 12.86 -7.12 -9.60
N ILE A 143 12.19 -8.17 -9.13
CA ILE A 143 11.21 -8.09 -8.03
C ILE A 143 11.88 -7.47 -6.80
N SER A 144 13.05 -8.00 -6.40
CA SER A 144 13.80 -7.45 -5.25
C SER A 144 14.20 -5.99 -5.45
N ALA A 145 14.61 -5.60 -6.66
CA ALA A 145 14.94 -4.22 -6.99
C ALA A 145 13.72 -3.29 -6.94
N ILE A 146 12.57 -3.72 -7.46
CA ILE A 146 11.32 -2.94 -7.40
C ILE A 146 10.90 -2.74 -5.94
N ILE A 147 10.94 -3.81 -5.12
CA ILE A 147 10.60 -3.73 -3.70
C ILE A 147 11.52 -2.73 -2.99
N LYS A 148 12.84 -2.87 -3.14
CA LYS A 148 13.81 -2.06 -2.38
C LYS A 148 13.90 -0.61 -2.86
N ASN A 149 13.95 -0.40 -4.18
CA ASN A 149 14.34 0.90 -4.75
C ASN A 149 13.14 1.73 -5.19
N VAL A 150 11.96 1.12 -5.39
CA VAL A 150 10.75 1.81 -5.85
C VAL A 150 9.73 1.86 -4.72
N LEU A 151 9.20 0.70 -4.31
CA LEU A 151 8.12 0.63 -3.32
C LEU A 151 8.58 1.10 -1.94
N ASN A 152 9.65 0.51 -1.41
CA ASN A 152 10.16 0.87 -0.08
C ASN A 152 10.59 2.34 -0.04
N LYS A 153 11.26 2.84 -1.09
CA LYS A 153 11.64 4.25 -1.17
C LYS A 153 10.41 5.17 -1.09
N ALA A 154 9.38 4.91 -1.90
CA ALA A 154 8.16 5.71 -1.89
C ALA A 154 7.42 5.67 -0.53
N VAL A 155 7.37 4.51 0.11
CA VAL A 155 6.75 4.35 1.44
C VAL A 155 7.56 5.11 2.50
N VAL A 156 8.89 4.93 2.53
CA VAL A 156 9.78 5.63 3.47
C VAL A 156 9.67 7.15 3.29
N ASP A 157 9.72 7.66 2.06
CA ASP A 157 9.62 9.10 1.79
C ASP A 157 8.28 9.66 2.29
N LYS A 158 7.18 8.93 2.07
CA LYS A 158 5.85 9.31 2.56
C LYS A 158 5.76 9.30 4.08
N VAL A 159 6.22 8.24 4.73
CA VAL A 159 6.16 8.10 6.19
C VAL A 159 7.05 9.13 6.87
N THR A 160 8.27 9.31 6.40
CA THR A 160 9.21 10.30 6.97
C THR A 160 8.70 11.73 6.80
N ALA A 161 8.07 12.06 5.67
CA ALA A 161 7.41 13.36 5.50
C ALA A 161 6.32 13.61 6.56
N ILE A 162 5.54 12.58 6.91
CA ILE A 162 4.53 12.68 7.97
C ILE A 162 5.18 12.86 9.35
N LEU A 163 6.20 12.06 9.67
CA LEU A 163 6.89 12.08 10.97
C LEU A 163 7.67 13.38 11.24
N ARG A 164 8.10 14.09 10.18
CA ARG A 164 8.74 15.41 10.32
C ARG A 164 7.79 16.49 10.82
N VAL A 165 6.50 16.36 10.54
CA VAL A 165 5.49 17.37 10.89
C VAL A 165 4.68 16.94 12.11
N ASN A 166 4.39 15.65 12.24
CA ASN A 166 3.53 15.13 13.29
C ASN A 166 4.34 14.55 14.45
N PRO A 167 3.88 14.73 15.70
CA PRO A 167 4.46 14.04 16.84
C PRO A 167 4.23 12.53 16.74
N PHE A 168 5.20 11.76 17.20
CA PHE A 168 5.16 10.31 17.17
C PHE A 168 5.81 9.69 18.42
N SER A 169 5.44 8.46 18.70
CA SER A 169 6.08 7.65 19.73
C SER A 169 7.00 6.62 19.09
N VAL A 170 8.08 6.29 19.77
CA VAL A 170 9.04 5.27 19.32
C VAL A 170 8.88 4.03 20.18
N LEU A 171 8.87 2.86 19.55
CA LEU A 171 9.03 1.58 20.25
C LEU A 171 10.38 1.02 19.85
N VAL A 172 11.21 0.74 20.85
CA VAL A 172 12.54 0.14 20.66
C VAL A 172 12.53 -1.21 21.34
N ASP A 173 12.83 -2.25 20.57
CA ASP A 173 12.84 -3.63 21.03
C ASP A 173 14.15 -4.32 20.66
N GLU A 174 14.71 -5.07 21.61
CA GLU A 174 15.90 -5.89 21.43
C GLU A 174 15.48 -7.37 21.44
N SER A 175 15.89 -8.11 20.42
CA SER A 175 15.62 -9.55 20.33
C SER A 175 16.87 -10.32 19.91
N THR A 176 17.07 -11.48 20.52
CA THR A 176 18.18 -12.39 20.20
C THR A 176 17.68 -13.48 19.26
N ASP A 177 18.30 -13.56 18.08
CA ASP A 177 18.04 -14.61 17.09
C ASP A 177 18.63 -15.95 17.53
N VAL A 178 18.15 -17.07 16.96
CA VAL A 178 18.61 -18.44 17.23
C VAL A 178 20.11 -18.64 16.97
N SER A 179 20.72 -17.75 16.17
CA SER A 179 22.16 -17.72 15.89
C SER A 179 22.95 -16.83 16.87
N ASP A 180 22.38 -16.54 18.05
CA ASP A 180 22.92 -15.66 19.11
C ASP A 180 23.24 -14.23 18.64
N ASN A 181 22.53 -13.77 17.61
CA ASN A 181 22.68 -12.40 17.10
C ASN A 181 21.61 -11.52 17.69
N ARG A 182 22.03 -10.45 18.35
CA ARG A 182 21.12 -9.45 18.90
C ARG A 182 20.70 -8.49 17.82
N ASN A 183 19.42 -8.19 17.74
CA ASN A 183 18.86 -7.28 16.75
C ASN A 183 18.04 -6.20 17.46
N LEU A 184 18.23 -4.96 17.00
CA LEU A 184 17.49 -3.80 17.45
C LEU A 184 16.43 -3.44 16.42
N CYS A 185 15.19 -3.37 16.86
CA CYS A 185 14.05 -2.96 16.06
C CYS A 185 13.59 -1.58 16.52
N ILE A 186 13.48 -0.62 15.59
CA ILE A 186 12.99 0.73 15.88
C ILE A 186 11.69 0.94 15.10
N LEU A 187 10.58 1.08 15.83
CA LEU A 187 9.26 1.31 15.28
C LEU A 187 8.79 2.72 15.62
N ALA A 188 8.16 3.41 14.68
CA ALA A 188 7.45 4.66 14.92
C ALA A 188 5.95 4.42 14.92
N ARG A 189 5.27 4.88 15.96
CA ARG A 189 3.82 4.86 16.09
C ARG A 189 3.31 6.29 16.05
N TYR A 190 2.46 6.59 15.08
CA TYR A 190 1.99 7.94 14.79
C TYR A 190 0.51 7.93 14.38
N THR A 191 -0.12 9.09 14.44
CA THR A 191 -1.50 9.25 13.98
C THR A 191 -1.51 9.87 12.58
N TYR A 192 -2.23 9.24 11.67
CA TYR A 192 -2.46 9.75 10.32
C TYR A 192 -3.92 9.59 9.94
N LYS A 193 -4.56 10.70 9.56
CA LYS A 193 -5.99 10.76 9.18
C LYS A 193 -6.92 10.11 10.23
N GLY A 194 -6.66 10.36 11.51
CA GLY A 194 -7.46 9.82 12.62
C GLY A 194 -7.22 8.33 12.94
N THR A 195 -6.29 7.67 12.24
CA THR A 195 -5.91 6.27 12.53
C THR A 195 -4.51 6.20 13.10
N ILE A 196 -4.30 5.31 14.07
CA ILE A 196 -2.98 5.03 14.62
C ILE A 196 -2.29 4.02 13.69
N GLN A 197 -1.10 4.37 13.23
CA GLN A 197 -0.27 3.56 12.36
C GLN A 197 1.05 3.26 13.06
N THR A 198 1.57 2.05 12.84
CA THR A 198 2.90 1.65 13.32
C THR A 198 3.74 1.29 12.11
N TYR A 199 4.95 1.85 12.03
CA TYR A 199 5.86 1.64 10.93
C TYR A 199 7.25 1.26 11.43
N LEU A 200 7.87 0.28 10.80
CA LEU A 200 9.26 -0.11 11.07
C LEU A 200 10.20 0.90 10.42
N LEU A 201 10.83 1.75 11.24
CA LEU A 201 11.78 2.76 10.76
C LEU A 201 13.08 2.12 10.33
N ASP A 202 13.67 1.31 11.20
CA ASP A 202 14.95 0.65 10.92
C ASP A 202 15.09 -0.62 11.75
N TYR A 203 15.96 -1.49 11.25
CA TYR A 203 16.30 -2.76 11.86
C TYR A 203 17.82 -2.95 11.79
N PHE A 204 18.46 -3.07 12.95
CA PHE A 204 19.90 -3.22 13.06
C PHE A 204 20.26 -4.57 13.63
N ARG A 205 21.30 -5.19 13.09
CA ARG A 205 21.98 -6.31 13.75
C ARG A 205 23.09 -5.74 14.62
N LEU A 206 22.95 -5.89 15.92
CA LEU A 206 23.90 -5.40 16.90
C LEU A 206 25.03 -6.42 17.07
N LYS A 207 26.27 -5.92 17.14
CA LYS A 207 27.42 -6.72 17.59
C LYS A 207 27.59 -6.62 19.11
N ASP A 208 27.30 -5.44 19.66
CA ASP A 208 27.36 -5.13 21.08
C ASP A 208 26.02 -4.54 21.55
N ALA A 209 25.50 -5.00 22.68
CA ALA A 209 24.20 -4.60 23.23
C ALA A 209 24.32 -3.54 24.35
N THR A 210 25.28 -2.63 24.19
CA THR A 210 25.44 -1.53 25.14
C THR A 210 24.41 -0.43 24.86
N ALA A 211 23.86 0.18 25.92
CA ALA A 211 22.92 1.31 25.81
C ALA A 211 23.40 2.42 24.88
N ASP A 212 24.70 2.73 24.94
CA ASP A 212 25.35 3.73 24.09
C ASP A 212 25.29 3.37 22.60
N TYR A 213 25.52 2.10 22.25
CA TYR A 213 25.48 1.66 20.86
C TYR A 213 24.05 1.70 20.31
N MET A 214 23.08 1.25 21.11
CA MET A 214 21.66 1.33 20.73
C MET A 214 21.21 2.79 20.54
N TYR A 215 21.63 3.70 21.43
CA TYR A 215 21.34 5.12 21.30
C TYR A 215 21.97 5.72 20.03
N LYS A 216 23.21 5.37 19.71
CA LYS A 216 23.86 5.78 18.46
C LYS A 216 23.13 5.26 17.22
N CYS A 217 22.67 4.00 17.23
CA CYS A 217 21.84 3.47 16.14
C CYS A 217 20.54 4.26 15.99
N PHE A 218 19.90 4.63 17.09
CA PHE A 218 18.70 5.46 17.08
C PHE A 218 18.97 6.87 16.55
N GLN A 219 20.04 7.54 16.99
CA GLN A 219 20.46 8.83 16.47
C GLN A 219 20.73 8.75 14.96
N TYR A 220 21.44 7.71 14.52
CA TYR A 220 21.69 7.47 13.10
C TYR A 220 20.38 7.33 12.30
N THR A 221 19.38 6.60 12.80
CA THR A 221 18.07 6.51 12.14
C THR A 221 17.38 7.87 12.05
N MET A 222 17.44 8.68 13.10
CA MET A 222 16.85 10.02 13.10
C MET A 222 17.54 10.96 12.12
N GLU A 223 18.88 10.93 12.04
CA GLU A 223 19.66 11.70 11.06
C GLU A 223 19.42 11.23 9.63
N LYS A 224 19.49 9.91 9.38
CA LYS A 224 19.27 9.28 8.07
C LYS A 224 17.94 9.69 7.45
N TYR A 225 16.90 9.83 8.26
CA TYR A 225 15.56 10.21 7.81
C TYR A 225 15.23 11.70 8.03
N ASN A 226 16.17 12.49 8.54
CA ASN A 226 15.99 13.90 8.92
C ASN A 226 14.73 14.09 9.79
N LEU A 227 14.60 13.29 10.85
CA LEU A 227 13.49 13.34 11.79
C LEU A 227 13.88 14.22 13.00
N PRO A 228 13.05 15.22 13.34
CA PRO A 228 13.34 16.06 14.49
C PRO A 228 13.08 15.30 15.79
N MET A 229 14.08 15.25 16.68
CA MET A 229 13.94 14.63 18.01
C MET A 229 12.81 15.25 18.83
N THR A 230 12.52 16.54 18.61
CA THR A 230 11.45 17.27 19.29
C THR A 230 10.05 16.70 19.05
N ASN A 231 9.85 15.97 17.94
CA ASN A 231 8.57 15.34 17.62
C ASN A 231 8.38 13.99 18.34
N VAL A 232 9.42 13.45 18.97
CA VAL A 232 9.32 12.24 19.78
C VAL A 232 8.64 12.61 21.10
N VAL A 233 7.37 12.24 21.25
CA VAL A 233 6.56 12.53 22.44
C VAL A 233 6.50 11.37 23.43
N GLY A 234 6.87 10.17 22.98
CA GLY A 234 6.85 9.00 23.84
C GLY A 234 7.79 7.92 23.38
N ILE A 235 8.23 7.11 24.32
CA ILE A 235 9.14 6.00 24.12
C ILE A 235 8.65 4.77 24.87
N CYS A 236 8.66 3.62 24.18
CA CYS A 236 8.35 2.33 24.76
C CYS A 236 9.56 1.40 24.60
N THR A 237 10.11 0.90 25.69
CA THR A 237 11.22 -0.05 25.69
C THR A 237 10.98 -1.18 26.68
N ASP A 238 11.76 -2.26 26.59
CA ASP A 238 11.79 -3.28 27.65
C ASP A 238 12.27 -2.67 28.99
N ASN A 239 12.02 -3.39 30.08
CA ASN A 239 12.38 -2.92 31.42
C ASN A 239 13.83 -3.24 31.79
N ALA A 240 14.67 -3.56 30.80
CA ALA A 240 16.08 -3.81 31.06
C ALA A 240 16.74 -2.54 31.58
N SER A 241 17.66 -2.69 32.53
CA SER A 241 18.43 -1.57 33.10
C SER A 241 19.22 -0.79 32.03
N VAL A 242 19.59 -1.47 30.93
CA VAL A 242 20.26 -0.87 29.76
C VAL A 242 19.34 0.14 29.04
N MET A 243 18.03 -0.10 29.04
CA MET A 243 17.05 0.70 28.31
C MET A 243 16.36 1.75 29.20
N LEU A 244 15.92 1.37 30.40
CA LEU A 244 15.20 2.23 31.36
C LEU A 244 16.02 2.70 32.57
N GLY A 245 17.31 2.35 32.65
CA GLY A 245 18.15 2.70 33.80
C GLY A 245 18.16 4.20 34.12
N LYS A 246 18.27 4.54 35.40
CA LYS A 246 18.28 5.94 35.87
C LYS A 246 19.50 6.73 35.36
N HIS A 247 20.61 6.04 35.07
CA HIS A 247 21.86 6.63 34.61
C HIS A 247 22.38 5.87 33.40
N ASN A 248 22.89 6.59 32.39
CA ASN A 248 23.53 6.05 31.18
C ASN A 248 22.70 5.06 30.35
N SER A 249 21.38 5.03 30.52
CA SER A 249 20.48 4.20 29.72
C SER A 249 20.09 4.88 28.41
N PHE A 250 19.44 4.12 27.54
CA PHE A 250 18.87 4.66 26.30
C PHE A 250 17.91 5.82 26.58
N VAL A 251 16.98 5.65 27.51
CA VAL A 251 15.98 6.67 27.83
C VAL A 251 16.61 7.88 28.53
N SER A 252 17.54 7.69 29.48
CA SER A 252 18.15 8.82 30.18
C SER A 252 18.92 9.71 29.20
N ARG A 253 19.63 9.12 28.23
CA ARG A 253 20.33 9.85 27.16
C ARG A 253 19.38 10.58 26.23
N LEU A 254 18.25 9.97 25.88
CA LEU A 254 17.23 10.61 25.06
C LEU A 254 16.65 11.85 25.76
N LEU A 255 16.34 11.74 27.05
CA LEU A 255 15.80 12.83 27.86
C LEU A 255 16.81 13.97 28.06
N GLU A 256 18.10 13.68 28.14
CA GLU A 256 19.15 14.70 28.22
C GLU A 256 19.26 15.53 26.93
N GLN A 257 19.06 14.90 25.76
CA GLN A 257 19.18 15.58 24.46
C GLN A 257 17.88 16.19 23.96
N ASN A 258 16.73 15.62 24.34
CA ASN A 258 15.43 16.13 23.96
C ASN A 258 14.87 17.03 25.07
N LYS A 259 14.76 18.33 24.78
CA LYS A 259 14.25 19.32 25.75
C LYS A 259 12.74 19.22 26.00
N ASN A 260 12.02 18.41 25.21
CA ASN A 260 10.59 18.20 25.36
C ASN A 260 10.33 17.06 26.36
N GLU A 261 9.20 17.13 27.07
CA GLU A 261 8.75 16.04 27.93
C GLU A 261 8.43 14.80 27.08
N VAL A 262 9.24 13.75 27.22
CA VAL A 262 9.02 12.46 26.56
C VAL A 262 8.42 11.48 27.56
N VAL A 263 7.22 10.98 27.24
CA VAL A 263 6.56 9.96 28.07
C VAL A 263 7.27 8.63 27.89
N THR A 264 7.85 8.10 28.95
CA THR A 264 8.47 6.77 28.94
C THR A 264 7.48 5.73 29.45
N LEU A 265 7.21 4.72 28.64
CA LEU A 265 6.34 3.60 28.98
C LEU A 265 7.14 2.30 29.02
N PRO A 266 7.10 1.53 30.11
CA PRO A 266 7.66 0.19 30.14
C PRO A 266 6.88 -0.74 29.21
N CYS A 267 7.56 -1.76 28.68
CA CYS A 267 6.93 -2.77 27.86
C CYS A 267 5.90 -3.56 28.69
N ILE A 268 4.64 -3.47 28.29
CA ILE A 268 3.53 -4.18 28.94
C ILE A 268 3.72 -5.70 28.84
N CYS A 269 4.15 -6.21 27.67
CA CYS A 269 4.39 -7.63 27.46
C CYS A 269 5.48 -8.16 28.39
N HIS A 270 6.58 -7.42 28.54
CA HIS A 270 7.65 -7.77 29.46
C HIS A 270 7.18 -7.71 30.92
N SER A 271 6.41 -6.67 31.28
CA SER A 271 5.84 -6.53 32.62
C SER A 271 4.90 -7.70 32.97
N MET A 272 4.03 -8.11 32.04
CA MET A 272 3.17 -9.28 32.20
C MET A 272 3.97 -10.58 32.31
N HIS A 273 5.02 -10.75 31.49
CA HIS A 273 5.91 -11.90 31.57
C HIS A 273 6.59 -11.99 32.94
N LEU A 274 7.13 -10.89 33.47
CA LEU A 274 7.73 -10.85 34.80
C LEU A 274 6.73 -11.22 35.89
N VAL A 275 5.49 -10.73 35.81
CA VAL A 275 4.42 -11.10 36.76
C VAL A 275 4.14 -12.60 36.70
N ALA A 276 4.04 -13.18 35.49
CA ALA A 276 3.82 -14.61 35.33
C ALA A 276 4.98 -15.45 35.88
N CYS A 277 6.23 -15.07 35.59
CA CYS A 277 7.41 -15.75 36.13
C CYS A 277 7.43 -15.73 37.67
N ARG A 278 7.15 -14.57 38.29
CA ARG A 278 7.06 -14.45 39.75
C ARG A 278 5.91 -15.26 40.34
N ALA A 279 4.78 -15.36 39.65
CA ALA A 279 3.69 -16.22 40.08
C ALA A 279 4.08 -17.71 40.03
N CYS A 280 4.82 -18.13 38.99
CA CYS A 280 5.33 -19.48 38.86
C CYS A 280 6.35 -19.85 39.96
N GLU A 281 7.18 -18.90 40.42
CA GLU A 281 8.10 -19.13 41.55
C GLU A 281 7.38 -19.54 42.86
N HIS A 282 6.08 -19.23 42.98
CA HIS A 282 5.26 -19.63 44.13
C HIS A 282 4.54 -20.97 43.94
N LEU A 283 4.62 -21.57 42.73
CA LEU A 283 4.11 -22.91 42.50
C LEU A 283 5.06 -23.96 43.13
N PRO A 284 4.54 -25.13 43.53
CA PRO A 284 5.38 -26.24 43.97
C PRO A 284 6.37 -26.65 42.88
N LYS A 285 7.67 -26.68 43.23
CA LYS A 285 8.75 -27.06 42.30
C LYS A 285 8.56 -28.43 41.66
N ASP A 286 7.95 -29.37 42.39
CA ASP A 286 7.67 -30.72 41.89
C ASP A 286 6.85 -30.73 40.59
N ILE A 287 5.94 -29.76 40.43
CA ILE A 287 5.10 -29.62 39.23
C ILE A 287 5.94 -29.08 38.07
N GLU A 288 6.77 -28.07 38.32
CA GLU A 288 7.65 -27.47 37.31
C GLU A 288 8.69 -28.48 36.82
N ASP A 289 9.33 -29.21 37.74
CA ASP A 289 10.30 -30.26 37.43
C ASP A 289 9.66 -31.42 36.65
N PHE A 290 8.45 -31.83 37.03
CA PHE A 290 7.71 -32.86 36.29
C PHE A 290 7.38 -32.42 34.86
N LEU A 291 6.95 -31.17 34.66
CA LEU A 291 6.67 -30.62 33.33
C LEU A 291 7.96 -30.50 32.49
N HIS A 292 9.07 -30.05 33.07
CA HIS A 292 10.36 -30.01 32.40
C HIS A 292 10.88 -31.40 32.04
N MET A 293 10.67 -32.39 32.90
CA MET A 293 11.01 -33.78 32.63
C MET A 293 10.17 -34.34 31.48
N LEU A 294 8.85 -34.12 31.49
CA LEU A 294 7.96 -34.51 30.38
C LEU A 294 8.40 -33.87 29.06
N TYR A 295 8.63 -32.56 29.06
CA TYR A 295 9.14 -31.85 27.88
C TYR A 295 10.47 -32.42 27.40
N SER A 296 11.42 -32.67 28.31
CA SER A 296 12.72 -33.25 27.99
C SER A 296 12.59 -34.67 27.43
N TYR A 297 11.64 -35.45 27.93
CA TYR A 297 11.37 -36.82 27.49
C TYR A 297 10.87 -36.88 26.04
N PHE A 298 9.98 -35.96 25.65
CA PHE A 298 9.47 -35.87 24.28
C PHE A 298 10.44 -35.14 23.34
N SER A 299 11.12 -34.09 23.79
CA SER A 299 11.99 -33.27 22.94
C SER A 299 13.32 -33.93 22.57
N LYS A 300 13.87 -34.82 23.41
CA LYS A 300 15.18 -35.46 23.16
C LYS A 300 15.12 -36.81 22.45
N SER A 301 13.94 -37.31 22.12
CA SER A 301 13.79 -38.63 21.50
C SER A 301 13.18 -38.51 20.10
N ASP A 302 14.02 -38.68 19.06
CA ASP A 302 13.58 -38.63 17.65
C ASP A 302 12.48 -39.67 17.31
N LYS A 303 12.36 -40.74 18.10
CA LYS A 303 11.29 -41.75 17.96
C LYS A 303 9.92 -41.29 18.48
N ARG A 304 9.85 -40.16 19.19
CA ARG A 304 8.64 -39.67 19.90
C ARG A 304 8.21 -38.27 19.44
N GLN A 305 8.91 -37.68 18.47
CA GLN A 305 8.58 -36.39 17.85
C GLN A 305 7.66 -36.53 16.62
N GLN A 306 7.09 -37.72 16.37
CA GLN A 306 6.14 -37.96 15.27
C GLN A 306 4.72 -37.51 15.61
#